data_AF-A0A2M9PCA0-F1
#
_entry.id   AF-A0A2M9PCA0-F1
#
_cell.length_a   1.000
_cell.length_b   1.000
_cell.length_c   1.000
_cell.angle_alpha   90.00
_cell.angle_beta   90.00
_cell.angle_gamma   90.00
#
_symmetry.space_group_name_H-M   'P 1'
#
loop_
_entity.id
_entity.type
_entity.pdbx_description
1 polymer ?
#
loop_
_entity_poly.entity_id
_entity_poly.type
_entity_poly.pdbx_seq_one_letter_code
_entity_poly.pdbx_strand_id
1 'polypeptide(L)' 'MPDRAPLLVIAAGGTGGHMFPAQALAEEMLARGWRVRLATDSRGARYAGGFPEA' A
#
# COMPACT_ATOMS: atom_id res chain seq x y z
N MET A 1 -0.60 -2.51 20.95
CA MET A 1 -1.83 -2.82 20.20
C MET A 1 -1.71 -2.20 18.82
N PRO A 2 -1.27 -2.94 17.80
CA PRO A 2 -1.22 -2.44 16.42
C PRO A 2 -2.58 -1.95 15.92
N ASP A 3 -3.69 -2.43 16.50
CA ASP A 3 -5.06 -1.99 16.17
C ASP A 3 -5.35 -0.50 16.40
N ARG A 4 -4.53 0.19 17.21
CA ARG A 4 -4.64 1.64 17.45
C ARG A 4 -3.75 2.50 16.55
N ALA A 5 -2.89 1.89 15.74
CA ALA A 5 -2.06 2.63 14.79
C ALA A 5 -2.94 3.29 13.71
N PRO A 6 -2.61 4.52 13.27
CA PRO A 6 -3.33 5.17 12.17
C PRO A 6 -3.33 4.29 10.92
N LEU A 7 -4.46 4.28 10.21
CA LEU A 7 -4.64 3.53 8.97
C LEU A 7 -4.54 4.48 7.76
N LEU A 8 -3.60 4.19 6.86
CA LEU A 8 -3.52 4.81 5.54
C LEU A 8 -4.13 3.88 4.49
N VAL A 9 -5.12 4.37 3.75
CA VAL A 9 -5.65 3.69 2.56
C VAL A 9 -5.07 4.37 1.33
N ILE A 10 -4.30 3.62 0.54
CA ILE A 10 -3.67 4.11 -0.69
C ILE A 10 -4.52 3.63 -1.87
N ALA A 11 -5.03 4.57 -2.67
CA ALA A 11 -5.73 4.27 -3.91
C ALA A 11 -4.76 4.43 -5.09
N ALA A 12 -4.22 3.31 -5.59
CA ALA A 12 -3.29 3.29 -6.71
C ALA A 12 -3.56 2.07 -7.60
N GLY A 13 -3.51 2.26 -8.92
CA GLY A 13 -3.83 1.22 -9.91
C GLY A 13 -3.09 1.42 -11.23
N GLY A 14 -3.33 0.53 -12.19
CA GLY A 14 -2.66 0.56 -13.48
C GLY A 14 -1.35 -0.22 -13.48
N THR A 15 -0.26 0.42 -13.90
CA THR A 15 1.06 -0.22 -14.09
C THR A 15 2.09 0.31 -13.09
N GLY A 16 3.32 -0.21 -13.15
CA GLY A 16 4.41 0.13 -12.23
C GLY A 16 4.64 1.62 -11.98
N GLY A 17 4.35 2.50 -12.95
CA GLY A 17 4.49 3.96 -12.79
C GLY A 17 3.67 4.57 -11.64
N HIS A 18 2.53 3.97 -11.29
CA HIS A 18 1.74 4.36 -10.10
C HIS A 18 1.95 3.41 -8.93
N MET A 19 2.17 2.12 -9.21
CA MET A 19 2.27 1.10 -8.17
C MET A 19 3.56 1.19 -7.36
N PHE A 20 4.70 1.48 -7.99
CA PHE A 20 5.99 1.55 -7.27
C PHE A 20 6.10 2.78 -6.36
N PRO A 21 5.67 4.00 -6.75
CA PRO A 21 5.61 5.12 -5.81
C PRO A 21 4.64 4.86 -4.64
N ALA A 22 3.50 4.22 -4.91
CA ALA A 22 2.56 3.83 -3.87
C ALA A 22 3.16 2.79 -2.90
N GLN A 23 3.98 1.85 -3.41
CA GLN A 23 4.69 0.88 -2.58
C GLN A 23 5.74 1.55 -1.71
N ALA A 24 6.55 2.44 -2.28
CA ALA A 24 7.55 3.20 -1.52
C ALA A 24 6.92 4.00 -0.36
N LEU A 25 5.75 4.60 -0.60
CA LEU A 25 4.97 5.25 0.46
C LEU A 25 4.48 4.24 1.51
N ALA A 26 3.95 3.08 1.08
CA ALA A 26 3.49 2.05 2.00
C ALA A 26 4.62 1.56 2.92
N GLU A 27 5.78 1.24 2.37
CA GLU A 27 6.97 0.79 3.10
C GLU A 27 7.40 1.82 4.16
N GLU A 28 7.49 3.09 3.78
CA GLU A 28 7.84 4.17 4.70
C GLU A 28 6.81 4.33 5.84
N MET A 29 5.52 4.22 5.53
CA MET A 29 4.48 4.37 6.55
C MET A 29 4.42 3.18 7.51
N LEU A 30 4.65 1.96 7.01
CA LEU A 30 4.81 0.78 7.85
C LEU A 30 6.01 0.92 8.80
N ALA A 31 7.14 1.44 8.30
CA ALA A 31 8.32 1.72 9.13
C ALA A 31 8.03 2.74 10.24
N ARG A 32 7.09 3.68 9.99
CA ARG A 32 6.58 4.64 10.98
C ARG A 32 5.53 4.05 11.93
N GLY A 33 5.23 2.75 11.82
CA GLY A 33 4.27 2.05 12.66
C GLY A 33 2.81 2.27 12.27
N TRP A 34 2.53 2.72 11.04
CA TRP A 34 1.17 2.84 10.53
C TRP A 34 0.67 1.50 10.00
N ARG A 35 -0.65 1.38 9.90
CA ARG A 35 -1.29 0.35 9.11
C ARG A 35 -1.50 0.88 7.71
N VAL A 36 -1.30 0.04 6.70
CA VAL A 36 -1.49 0.42 5.29
C VAL A 36 -2.40 -0.58 4.61
N ARG A 37 -3.32 -0.11 3.78
CA ARG A 37 -4.12 -0.94 2.86
C ARG A 37 -4.09 -0.35 1.46
N LEU A 38 -4.01 -1.21 0.46
CA LEU A 38 -4.06 -0.83 -0.95
C LEU A 38 -5.46 -1.07 -1.52
N ALA A 39 -6.03 -0.06 -2.17
CA ALA A 39 -7.19 -0.18 -3.05
C ALA A 39 -6.71 -0.04 -4.50
N THR A 40 -6.90 -1.08 -5.32
CA THR A 40 -6.32 -1.16 -6.67
C THR A 40 -7.26 -1.75 -7.71
N ASP A 41 -6.92 -1.55 -8.99
CA ASP A 41 -7.60 -2.17 -10.13
C ASP A 41 -6.98 -3.53 -10.48
N SER A 42 -7.58 -4.27 -11.42
CA SER A 42 -7.11 -5.60 -11.84
C SER A 42 -5.69 -5.60 -12.44
N ARG A 43 -5.21 -4.47 -12.93
CA ARG A 43 -3.84 -4.33 -13.45
C ARG A 43 -2.85 -4.11 -12.30
N GLY A 44 -3.19 -3.21 -11.38
CA GLY A 44 -2.37 -2.90 -10.21
C GLY A 44 -2.24 -4.09 -9.25
N ALA A 45 -3.24 -4.97 -9.21
CA ALA A 45 -3.17 -6.25 -8.49
C ALA A 45 -1.95 -7.10 -8.89
N ARG A 46 -1.45 -6.98 -10.13
CA ARG A 46 -0.23 -7.67 -10.60
C ARG A 46 1.06 -7.14 -9.96
N TYR A 47 1.01 -5.95 -9.36
CA TYR A 47 2.11 -5.28 -8.69
C TYR A 47 1.90 -5.18 -7.17
N ALA A 48 0.81 -5.74 -6.64
CA ALA A 48 0.45 -5.61 -5.23
C ALA A 48 1.31 -6.45 -4.27
N GLY A 49 2.18 -7.33 -4.78
CA GLY A 49 3.01 -8.22 -3.95
C GLY A 49 4.00 -7.51 -3.02
N GLY A 50 4.28 -6.22 -3.24
CA GLY A 50 5.07 -5.39 -2.34
C GLY A 50 4.25 -4.65 -1.27
N PHE A 51 2.93 -4.81 -1.25
CA PHE A 51 2.05 -4.22 -0.24
C PHE A 51 1.68 -5.27 0.81
N PRO A 52 1.49 -4.87 2.08
CA PRO A 52 0.98 -5.77 3.10
C PRO A 52 -0.36 -6.39 2.70
N GLU A 53 -0.58 -7.63 3.13
CA GLU A 53 -1.91 -8.25 3.01
C GLU A 53 -2.96 -7.37 3.70
N ALA A 54 -4.07 -7.17 2.98
CA ALA A 54 -5.14 -6.25 3.34
C ALA A 54 -6.05 -6.79 4.43
#